data_AF-A0A0F4LWX1-F1
#
_entry.id   AF-A0A0F4LWX1-F1
#
_cell.length_a   1.000
_cell.length_b   1.000
_cell.length_c   1.000
_cell.angle_alpha   90.00
_cell.angle_beta   90.00
_cell.angle_gamma   90.00
#
_symmetry.space_group_name_H-M   'P 1'
#
loop_
_entity.id
_entity.type
_entity.pdbx_description
1 polymer ?
#
loop_
_entity_poly.entity_id
_entity_poly.type
_entity_poly.pdbx_seq_one_letter_code
_entity_poly.pdbx_strand_id
1 'polypeptide(L)'
;MRRYKIDELVQLIMDYRGKTPKKIGMNWTENQRDIIALSAKNIKDNKIVNTDKSHYGNEFLYKRWMKDGDIKPGDILMTSEAPLGEVYLINKPIKAILSQRLFLLRFNKKIVNPWYIFAFMNSQRFKNQLFLKATGTTVVGIKQEDLRKIEIEVPNRELQNKIGSTFQLLYEKIHINGRINDNLVLQKYFCRRILCRLFHAVFSTCFFFTRLKIGDAKKIYLVNYINQNSYLIKLVLCFLFFCFHTYFEIFFEIWVLPFD
;
A
#
# COMPACT_ATOMS: atom_id res chain seq x y z
N MET A 1 19.87 -27.26 -16.53
CA MET A 1 18.69 -26.70 -15.81
C MET A 1 17.50 -27.56 -16.17
N ARG A 2 16.71 -28.05 -15.20
CA ARG A 2 15.58 -28.96 -15.50
C ARG A 2 14.29 -28.15 -15.56
N ARG A 3 13.40 -28.48 -16.50
CA ARG A 3 12.06 -27.88 -16.57
C ARG A 3 11.07 -28.75 -15.80
N TYR A 4 10.18 -28.10 -15.08
CA TYR A 4 9.08 -28.72 -14.35
C TYR A 4 7.81 -27.93 -14.63
N LYS A 5 6.69 -28.61 -14.74
CA LYS A 5 5.38 -27.96 -14.65
C LYS A 5 5.13 -27.50 -13.22
N ILE A 6 4.34 -26.45 -13.03
CA ILE A 6 3.88 -26.02 -11.70
C ILE A 6 3.31 -27.21 -10.92
N ASP A 7 2.52 -28.05 -11.59
CA ASP A 7 1.90 -29.23 -11.00
C ASP A 7 2.90 -30.16 -10.29
N GLU A 8 4.10 -30.31 -10.85
CA GLU A 8 5.16 -31.17 -10.31
C GLU A 8 5.88 -30.53 -9.11
N LEU A 9 5.75 -29.22 -8.92
CA LEU A 9 6.45 -28.47 -7.88
C LEU A 9 5.55 -28.09 -6.70
N VAL A 10 4.23 -28.00 -6.90
CA VAL A 10 3.27 -27.62 -5.86
C VAL A 10 2.84 -28.81 -5.03
N GLN A 11 2.73 -28.60 -3.71
CA GLN A 11 2.12 -29.54 -2.78
C GLN A 11 0.64 -29.23 -2.57
N LEU A 12 0.24 -27.96 -2.74
CA LEU A 12 -1.11 -27.50 -2.54
C LEU A 12 -1.37 -26.25 -3.39
N ILE A 13 -2.56 -26.20 -4.01
CA ILE A 13 -3.13 -24.99 -4.58
C ILE A 13 -4.49 -24.80 -3.93
N MET A 14 -4.72 -23.65 -3.29
CA MET A 14 -6.05 -23.26 -2.84
C MET A 14 -6.65 -22.26 -3.85
N ASP A 15 -7.90 -22.51 -4.24
CA ASP A 15 -8.72 -21.62 -5.05
C ASP A 15 -10.14 -21.60 -4.48
N TYR A 16 -10.59 -20.42 -4.02
CA TYR A 16 -11.94 -20.20 -3.48
C TYR A 16 -12.82 -19.36 -4.42
N ARG A 17 -12.50 -19.30 -5.71
CA ARG A 17 -13.30 -18.60 -6.72
C ARG A 17 -14.77 -19.00 -6.65
N GLY A 18 -15.65 -18.00 -6.73
CA GLY A 18 -17.09 -18.20 -6.70
C GLY A 18 -17.70 -18.57 -5.33
N LYS A 19 -16.90 -18.76 -4.28
CA LYS A 19 -17.40 -18.93 -2.90
C LYS A 19 -17.74 -17.59 -2.25
N THR A 20 -18.86 -17.51 -1.54
CA THR A 20 -19.23 -16.36 -0.72
C THR A 20 -19.71 -16.85 0.65
N PRO A 21 -19.56 -16.08 1.75
CA PRO A 21 -20.04 -16.53 3.05
C PRO A 21 -21.53 -16.88 3.04
N LYS A 22 -22.32 -16.10 2.29
CA LYS A 22 -23.76 -16.34 2.13
C LYS A 22 -24.07 -17.74 1.60
N LYS A 23 -23.28 -18.26 0.65
CA LYS A 23 -23.46 -19.63 0.11
C LYS A 23 -23.26 -20.73 1.14
N ILE A 24 -22.61 -20.45 2.28
CA ILE A 24 -22.42 -21.40 3.37
C ILE A 24 -23.23 -21.04 4.63
N GLY A 25 -24.23 -20.17 4.49
CA GLY A 25 -25.10 -19.73 5.59
C GLY A 25 -24.43 -18.77 6.57
N MET A 26 -23.43 -18.01 6.12
CA MET A 26 -22.64 -17.10 6.95
C MET A 26 -22.55 -15.71 6.34
N ASN A 27 -22.01 -14.73 7.07
CA ASN A 27 -21.81 -13.37 6.60
C ASN A 27 -20.38 -12.91 6.83
N TRP A 28 -19.94 -11.93 6.04
CA TRP A 28 -18.80 -11.11 6.41
C TRP A 28 -19.13 -10.32 7.68
N THR A 29 -18.08 -9.90 8.38
CA THR A 29 -18.14 -9.04 9.55
C THR A 29 -17.60 -7.66 9.19
N GLU A 30 -18.04 -6.64 9.93
CA GLU A 30 -17.52 -5.27 9.83
C GLU A 30 -16.42 -4.99 10.88
N ASN A 31 -16.14 -5.96 11.75
CA ASN A 31 -15.14 -5.83 12.80
C ASN A 31 -13.73 -5.97 12.23
N GLN A 32 -12.99 -4.86 12.15
CA GLN A 32 -11.60 -4.86 11.67
C GLN A 32 -10.62 -5.63 12.58
N ARG A 33 -11.05 -6.03 13.79
CA ARG A 33 -10.27 -6.90 14.69
C ARG A 33 -10.42 -8.39 14.34
N ASP A 34 -11.38 -8.75 13.50
CA ASP A 34 -11.56 -10.12 13.01
C ASP A 34 -10.54 -10.45 11.91
N ILE A 35 -10.63 -11.65 11.32
CA ILE A 35 -9.63 -12.15 10.38
C ILE A 35 -9.89 -11.55 9.00
N ILE A 36 -8.90 -10.84 8.47
CA ILE A 36 -8.97 -10.21 7.13
C ILE A 36 -9.18 -11.25 6.03
N ALA A 37 -10.05 -10.93 5.07
CA ALA A 37 -10.20 -11.67 3.83
C ALA A 37 -9.36 -11.02 2.71
N LEU A 38 -8.35 -11.74 2.24
CA LEU A 38 -7.45 -11.31 1.17
C LEU A 38 -8.00 -11.73 -0.19
N SER A 39 -8.15 -10.78 -1.09
CA SER A 39 -8.58 -10.98 -2.48
C SER A 39 -7.55 -10.40 -3.45
N ALA A 40 -7.79 -10.51 -4.77
CA ALA A 40 -6.93 -9.87 -5.77
C ALA A 40 -6.72 -8.36 -5.54
N LYS A 41 -7.72 -7.66 -4.97
CA LYS A 41 -7.63 -6.22 -4.66
C LYS A 41 -6.54 -5.89 -3.62
N ASN A 42 -6.10 -6.91 -2.88
CA ASN A 42 -5.13 -6.76 -1.82
C ASN A 42 -3.70 -7.08 -2.28
N ILE A 43 -3.50 -7.64 -3.46
CA ILE A 43 -2.16 -8.01 -3.93
C ILE A 43 -1.76 -7.08 -5.07
N LYS A 44 -0.72 -6.27 -4.84
CA LYS A 44 -0.22 -5.34 -5.84
C LYS A 44 1.26 -5.04 -5.60
N ASP A 45 2.06 -5.03 -6.66
CA ASP A 45 3.48 -4.63 -6.63
C ASP A 45 4.27 -5.38 -5.55
N ASN A 46 4.02 -6.69 -5.44
CA ASN A 46 4.59 -7.56 -4.42
C ASN A 46 4.28 -7.14 -2.96
N LYS A 47 3.15 -6.48 -2.70
CA LYS A 47 2.71 -6.05 -1.37
C LYS A 47 1.25 -6.41 -1.11
N ILE A 48 0.92 -6.49 0.18
CA ILE A 48 -0.47 -6.45 0.64
C ILE A 48 -0.90 -4.98 0.76
N VAL A 49 -1.97 -4.61 0.07
CA VAL A 49 -2.52 -3.25 0.00
C VAL A 49 -4.02 -3.23 0.27
N ASN A 50 -4.59 -2.03 0.43
CA ASN A 50 -6.04 -1.81 0.57
C ASN A 50 -6.71 -2.65 1.67
N THR A 51 -6.00 -2.89 2.78
CA THR A 51 -6.50 -3.72 3.87
C THR A 51 -7.67 -3.07 4.61
N ASP A 52 -7.76 -1.75 4.56
CA ASP A 52 -8.84 -0.92 5.12
C ASP A 52 -10.19 -1.13 4.42
N LYS A 53 -10.18 -1.62 3.18
CA LYS A 53 -11.39 -1.85 2.36
C LYS A 53 -11.73 -3.32 2.20
N SER A 54 -11.11 -4.19 2.99
CA SER A 54 -11.33 -5.63 2.95
C SER A 54 -12.55 -6.05 3.77
N HIS A 55 -13.08 -7.22 3.42
CA HIS A 55 -14.01 -7.92 4.30
C HIS A 55 -13.27 -8.63 5.42
N TYR A 56 -13.97 -8.90 6.52
CA TYR A 56 -13.44 -9.63 7.67
C TYR A 56 -14.33 -10.82 8.01
N GLY A 57 -13.75 -11.86 8.61
CA GLY A 57 -14.47 -13.04 9.07
C GLY A 57 -14.08 -13.43 10.48
N ASN A 58 -15.07 -13.76 11.29
CA ASN A 58 -14.83 -14.31 12.62
C ASN A 58 -14.17 -15.69 12.56
N GLU A 59 -13.74 -16.20 13.72
CA GLU A 59 -13.06 -17.49 13.85
C GLU A 59 -13.89 -18.66 13.30
N PHE A 60 -15.22 -18.61 13.47
CA PHE A 60 -16.11 -19.65 12.98
C PHE A 60 -16.17 -19.67 11.44
N LEU A 61 -16.22 -18.50 10.80
CA LEU A 61 -16.14 -18.38 9.34
C LEU A 61 -14.80 -18.91 8.85
N TYR A 62 -13.70 -18.48 9.49
CA TYR A 62 -12.35 -18.93 9.14
C TYR A 62 -12.24 -20.46 9.12
N LYS A 63 -12.64 -21.13 10.21
CA LYS A 63 -12.59 -22.59 10.34
C LYS A 63 -13.44 -23.31 9.28
N ARG A 64 -14.61 -22.76 8.94
CA ARG A 64 -15.50 -23.36 7.94
C ARG A 64 -15.03 -23.08 6.50
N TRP A 65 -14.33 -21.97 6.28
CA TRP A 65 -13.86 -21.51 4.98
C TRP A 65 -12.52 -22.15 4.57
N MET A 66 -11.51 -22.09 5.44
CA MET A 66 -10.13 -22.48 5.18
C MET A 66 -9.91 -23.99 5.39
N LYS A 67 -10.76 -24.83 4.79
CA LYS A 67 -10.74 -26.29 5.00
C LYS A 67 -9.48 -26.98 4.48
N ASP A 68 -8.86 -26.41 3.44
CA ASP A 68 -7.66 -26.96 2.82
C ASP A 68 -6.38 -26.65 3.63
N GLY A 69 -6.54 -25.91 4.75
CA GLY A 69 -5.48 -25.59 5.71
C GLY A 69 -5.18 -24.09 5.79
N ASP A 70 -4.29 -23.75 6.72
CA ASP A 70 -3.87 -22.37 6.96
C ASP A 70 -2.80 -21.89 5.98
N ILE A 71 -2.71 -20.57 5.82
CA ILE A 71 -1.61 -19.90 5.12
C ILE A 71 -0.33 -20.06 5.93
N LYS A 72 0.78 -20.39 5.26
CA LYS A 72 2.08 -20.65 5.91
C LYS A 72 3.20 -19.81 5.28
N PRO A 73 4.25 -19.49 6.05
CA PRO A 73 5.46 -18.90 5.48
C PRO A 73 6.04 -19.77 4.35
N GLY A 74 6.36 -19.13 3.23
CA GLY A 74 6.81 -19.76 1.99
C GLY A 74 5.70 -20.03 0.97
N ASP A 75 4.43 -19.82 1.32
CA ASP A 75 3.34 -19.81 0.35
C ASP A 75 3.41 -18.54 -0.52
N ILE A 76 2.94 -18.63 -1.76
CA ILE A 76 2.82 -17.50 -2.68
C ILE A 76 1.35 -17.27 -3.00
N LEU A 77 0.86 -16.06 -2.74
CA LEU A 77 -0.43 -15.60 -3.25
C LEU A 77 -0.24 -15.14 -4.69
N MET A 78 -1.15 -15.50 -5.58
CA MET A 78 -1.16 -15.04 -6.97
C MET A 78 -2.56 -14.60 -7.38
N THR A 79 -2.70 -13.44 -8.00
CA THR A 79 -3.98 -13.00 -8.55
C THR A 79 -4.32 -13.80 -9.80
N SER A 80 -5.55 -14.33 -9.83
CA SER A 80 -6.02 -15.15 -10.94
C SER A 80 -6.64 -14.32 -12.08
N GLU A 81 -7.05 -13.09 -11.79
CA GLU A 81 -7.65 -12.11 -12.71
C GLU A 81 -7.66 -10.71 -12.07
N ALA A 82 -7.70 -9.66 -12.90
CA ALA A 82 -7.96 -8.27 -12.52
C ALA A 82 -7.16 -7.69 -11.31
N PRO A 83 -5.83 -7.45 -11.44
CA PRO A 83 -4.95 -7.78 -12.57
C PRO A 83 -4.48 -9.25 -12.50
N LEU A 84 -4.16 -9.87 -13.63
CA LEU A 84 -3.64 -11.24 -13.65
C LEU A 84 -2.14 -11.28 -13.32
N GLY A 85 -1.74 -12.17 -12.43
CA GLY A 85 -0.33 -12.53 -12.23
C GLY A 85 0.46 -11.68 -11.24
N GLU A 86 -0.20 -10.81 -10.47
CA GLU A 86 0.42 -10.19 -9.30
C GLU A 86 0.69 -11.26 -8.25
N VAL A 87 1.87 -11.21 -7.65
CA VAL A 87 2.32 -12.23 -6.69
C VAL A 87 2.74 -11.61 -5.37
N TYR A 88 2.60 -12.37 -4.29
CA TYR A 88 3.08 -11.99 -2.97
C TYR A 88 3.57 -13.21 -2.20
N LEU A 89 4.83 -13.17 -1.75
CA LEU A 89 5.41 -14.22 -0.91
C LEU A 89 5.07 -13.98 0.56
N ILE A 90 4.46 -14.98 1.20
CA ILE A 90 4.24 -14.98 2.64
C ILE A 90 5.59 -15.24 3.32
N ASN A 91 6.26 -14.19 3.80
CA ASN A 91 7.55 -14.32 4.49
C ASN A 91 7.41 -14.38 6.03
N LYS A 92 6.25 -13.99 6.57
CA LYS A 92 5.93 -14.01 7.99
C LYS A 92 4.60 -14.73 8.23
N PRO A 93 4.40 -15.36 9.40
CA PRO A 93 3.11 -15.96 9.74
C PRO A 93 1.98 -14.93 9.65
N ILE A 94 0.89 -15.30 8.97
CA ILE A 94 -0.30 -14.49 8.84
C ILE A 94 -1.53 -15.40 8.92
N LYS A 95 -2.53 -14.97 9.68
CA LYS A 95 -3.86 -15.57 9.69
C LYS A 95 -4.77 -14.72 8.81
N ALA A 96 -5.22 -15.27 7.69
CA ALA A 96 -6.11 -14.57 6.76
C ALA A 96 -7.00 -15.56 6.02
N ILE A 97 -8.19 -15.10 5.62
CA ILE A 97 -9.12 -15.85 4.77
C ILE A 97 -8.73 -15.60 3.32
N LEU A 98 -8.51 -16.66 2.54
CA LEU A 98 -8.29 -16.55 1.10
C LEU A 98 -9.64 -16.35 0.40
N SER A 99 -9.78 -15.23 -0.32
CA SER A 99 -11.03 -14.79 -0.95
C SER A 99 -10.92 -14.74 -2.47
N GLN A 100 -11.86 -14.06 -3.11
CA GLN A 100 -12.05 -14.05 -4.56
C GLN A 100 -10.77 -13.69 -5.34
N ARG A 101 -10.62 -14.37 -6.49
CA ARG A 101 -9.60 -14.10 -7.53
C ARG A 101 -8.15 -14.29 -7.06
N LEU A 102 -7.94 -15.12 -6.05
CA LEU A 102 -6.64 -15.36 -5.47
C LEU A 102 -6.35 -16.85 -5.38
N PHE A 103 -5.22 -17.25 -5.93
CA PHE A 103 -4.62 -18.55 -5.67
C PHE A 103 -3.65 -18.45 -4.51
N LEU A 104 -3.60 -19.48 -3.68
CA LEU A 104 -2.45 -19.75 -2.82
C LEU A 104 -1.69 -20.95 -3.39
N LEU A 105 -0.41 -20.75 -3.66
CA LEU A 105 0.50 -21.76 -4.21
C LEU A 105 1.52 -22.14 -3.13
N ARG A 106 1.48 -23.40 -2.70
CA ARG A 106 2.46 -23.96 -1.76
C ARG A 106 3.41 -24.87 -2.52
N PHE A 107 4.64 -24.41 -2.71
CA PHE A 107 5.68 -25.17 -3.40
C PHE A 107 6.42 -26.13 -2.46
N ASN A 108 6.89 -27.26 -2.98
CA ASN A 108 7.73 -28.19 -2.25
C ASN A 108 9.13 -27.58 -2.04
N LYS A 109 9.38 -27.10 -0.83
CA LYS A 109 10.64 -26.44 -0.45
C LYS A 109 11.88 -27.32 -0.63
N LYS A 110 11.72 -28.65 -0.62
CA LYS A 110 12.81 -29.60 -0.88
C LYS A 110 13.27 -29.59 -2.34
N ILE A 111 12.40 -29.18 -3.25
CA ILE A 111 12.69 -29.10 -4.70
C ILE A 111 13.08 -27.68 -5.09
N VAL A 112 12.31 -26.69 -4.64
CA VAL A 112 12.46 -25.28 -5.06
C VAL A 112 12.58 -24.32 -3.87
N ASN A 113 13.52 -23.39 -3.91
CA ASN A 113 13.64 -22.32 -2.91
C ASN A 113 12.48 -21.32 -3.05
N PRO A 114 11.75 -20.94 -1.96
CA PRO A 114 10.63 -19.99 -2.01
C PRO A 114 10.95 -18.62 -2.62
N TRP A 115 12.11 -18.05 -2.27
CA TRP A 115 12.55 -16.76 -2.82
C TRP A 115 12.94 -16.87 -4.29
N TYR A 116 13.54 -18.00 -4.69
CA TYR A 116 13.82 -18.26 -6.10
C TYR A 116 12.53 -18.32 -6.92
N ILE A 117 11.55 -19.12 -6.50
CA ILE A 117 10.29 -19.24 -7.26
C ILE A 117 9.52 -17.91 -7.27
N PHE A 118 9.54 -17.16 -6.16
CA PHE A 118 8.97 -15.83 -6.12
C PHE A 118 9.64 -14.86 -7.10
N ALA A 119 10.97 -14.90 -7.21
CA ALA A 119 11.72 -14.13 -8.20
C ALA A 119 11.38 -14.56 -9.64
N PHE A 120 11.30 -15.87 -9.88
CA PHE A 120 10.93 -16.41 -11.19
C PHE A 120 9.50 -16.00 -11.59
N MET A 121 8.54 -16.07 -10.67
CA MET A 121 7.16 -15.64 -10.92
C MET A 121 7.03 -14.13 -11.18
N ASN A 122 7.97 -13.33 -10.68
CA ASN A 122 8.06 -11.90 -11.00
C ASN A 122 8.70 -11.62 -12.38
N SER A 123 9.37 -12.60 -12.98
CA SER A 123 10.09 -12.42 -14.24
C SER A 123 9.15 -12.29 -15.45
N GLN A 124 9.64 -11.60 -16.49
CA GLN A 124 8.91 -11.53 -17.76
C GLN A 124 8.66 -12.90 -18.38
N ARG A 125 9.57 -13.86 -18.14
CA ARG A 125 9.45 -15.24 -18.64
C ARG A 125 8.21 -15.93 -18.07
N PHE A 126 7.96 -15.79 -16.76
CA PHE A 126 6.75 -16.33 -16.15
C PHE A 126 5.50 -15.59 -16.63
N LYS A 127 5.53 -14.25 -16.63
CA LYS A 127 4.40 -13.43 -17.10
C LYS A 127 4.00 -13.80 -18.53
N ASN A 128 4.95 -13.93 -19.45
CA ASN A 128 4.68 -14.33 -20.83
C ASN A 128 3.97 -15.70 -20.91
N GLN A 129 4.49 -16.70 -20.19
CA GLN A 129 3.84 -18.03 -20.16
C GLN A 129 2.44 -17.98 -19.54
N LEU A 130 2.25 -17.17 -18.50
CA LEU A 130 0.97 -16.96 -17.85
C LEU A 130 -0.06 -16.34 -18.82
N PHE A 131 0.32 -15.27 -19.51
CA PHE A 131 -0.57 -14.58 -20.47
C PHE A 131 -0.90 -15.45 -21.70
N LEU A 132 0.04 -16.27 -22.18
CA LEU A 132 -0.23 -17.21 -23.27
C LEU A 132 -1.28 -18.28 -22.91
N LYS A 133 -1.46 -18.56 -21.62
CA LYS A 133 -2.46 -19.51 -21.12
C LYS A 133 -3.69 -18.81 -20.51
N ALA A 134 -3.70 -17.48 -20.49
CA ALA A 134 -4.82 -16.72 -20.00
C ALA A 134 -5.95 -16.71 -21.02
N THR A 135 -7.18 -16.53 -20.52
CA THR A 135 -8.39 -16.47 -21.33
C THR A 135 -9.22 -15.25 -20.91
N GLY A 136 -10.18 -14.88 -21.77
CA GLY A 136 -11.05 -13.73 -21.56
C GLY A 136 -10.60 -12.49 -22.34
N THR A 137 -11.57 -11.75 -22.88
CA THR A 137 -11.34 -10.55 -23.70
C THR A 137 -11.38 -9.28 -22.83
N THR A 138 -12.46 -9.07 -22.08
CA THR A 138 -12.63 -7.90 -21.21
C THR A 138 -11.92 -8.05 -19.87
N VAL A 139 -11.95 -9.25 -19.30
CA VAL A 139 -11.24 -9.59 -18.04
C VAL A 139 -10.36 -10.79 -18.31
N VAL A 140 -9.05 -10.54 -18.39
CA VAL A 140 -8.04 -11.57 -18.60
C VAL A 140 -7.83 -12.31 -17.27
N GLY A 141 -7.93 -13.63 -17.32
CA GLY A 141 -7.73 -14.50 -16.17
C GLY A 141 -7.22 -15.89 -16.55
N ILE A 142 -6.75 -16.64 -15.56
CA ILE A 142 -6.27 -18.01 -15.75
C ILE A 142 -7.06 -19.00 -14.89
N LYS A 143 -7.33 -20.19 -15.43
CA LYS A 143 -7.89 -21.31 -14.70
C LYS A 143 -6.80 -22.11 -13.99
N GLN A 144 -7.13 -22.75 -12.88
CA GLN A 144 -6.18 -23.58 -12.14
C GLN A 144 -5.56 -24.71 -13.00
N GLU A 145 -6.35 -25.31 -13.90
CA GLU A 145 -5.88 -26.37 -14.81
C GLU A 145 -4.77 -25.89 -15.75
N ASP A 146 -4.84 -24.64 -16.22
CA ASP A 146 -3.86 -24.07 -17.15
C ASP A 146 -2.65 -23.50 -16.41
N LEU A 147 -2.85 -22.95 -15.21
CA LEU A 147 -1.78 -22.56 -14.31
C LEU A 147 -0.84 -23.73 -14.03
N ARG A 148 -1.40 -24.92 -13.73
CA ARG A 148 -0.63 -26.14 -13.47
C ARG A 148 0.30 -26.55 -14.61
N LYS A 149 -0.02 -26.17 -15.85
CA LYS A 149 0.75 -26.50 -17.07
C LYS A 149 1.90 -25.52 -17.36
N ILE A 150 2.05 -24.43 -16.60
CA ILE A 150 3.15 -23.48 -16.80
C ILE A 150 4.48 -24.15 -16.44
N GLU A 151 5.51 -23.94 -17.25
CA GLU A 151 6.84 -24.50 -17.04
C GLU A 151 7.73 -23.53 -16.24
N ILE A 152 8.44 -24.09 -15.27
CA ILE A 152 9.43 -23.42 -14.45
C ILE A 152 10.77 -24.11 -14.67
N GLU A 153 11.78 -23.31 -15.00
CA GLU A 153 13.16 -23.76 -15.05
C GLU A 153 13.72 -23.77 -13.64
N VAL A 154 14.19 -24.92 -13.17
CA VAL A 154 14.72 -25.08 -11.82
C VAL A 154 16.22 -25.42 -11.93
N PRO A 155 17.12 -24.51 -11.52
CA PRO A 155 18.55 -24.79 -11.47
C PRO A 155 18.91 -25.64 -10.26
N ASN A 156 20.19 -25.97 -10.10
CA ASN A 156 20.66 -26.65 -8.89
C ASN A 156 20.39 -25.79 -7.64
N ARG A 157 20.39 -26.43 -6.47
CA ARG A 157 20.02 -25.79 -5.19
C ARG A 157 20.89 -24.57 -4.86
N GLU A 158 22.17 -24.64 -5.15
CA GLU A 158 23.12 -23.55 -4.90
C GLU A 158 22.74 -22.29 -5.67
N LEU A 159 22.49 -22.42 -6.97
CA LEU A 159 22.10 -21.29 -7.81
C LEU A 159 20.70 -20.76 -7.45
N GLN A 160 19.77 -21.64 -7.11
CA GLN A 160 18.46 -21.22 -6.57
C GLN A 160 18.64 -20.33 -5.33
N ASN A 161 19.48 -20.76 -4.39
CA ASN A 161 19.73 -20.02 -3.15
C ASN A 161 20.40 -18.67 -3.43
N LYS A 162 21.38 -18.62 -4.35
CA LYS A 162 22.07 -17.37 -4.73
C LYS A 162 21.12 -16.35 -5.38
N ILE A 163 20.27 -16.80 -6.30
CA ILE A 163 19.26 -15.95 -6.94
C ILE A 163 18.22 -15.51 -5.89
N GLY A 164 17.72 -16.46 -5.09
CA GLY A 164 16.73 -16.20 -4.06
C GLY A 164 17.21 -15.19 -3.01
N SER A 165 18.45 -15.32 -2.51
CA SER A 165 19.02 -14.38 -1.53
C SER A 165 19.21 -12.99 -2.13
N THR A 166 19.71 -12.90 -3.36
CA THR A 166 19.87 -11.62 -4.07
C THR A 166 18.52 -10.92 -4.22
N PHE A 167 17.49 -11.65 -4.65
CA PHE A 167 16.15 -11.10 -4.83
C PHE A 167 15.52 -10.70 -3.49
N GLN A 168 15.70 -11.51 -2.44
CA GLN A 168 15.24 -11.18 -1.09
C GLN A 168 15.84 -9.85 -0.61
N LEU A 169 17.15 -9.67 -0.73
CA LEU A 169 17.82 -8.43 -0.31
C LEU A 169 17.29 -7.20 -1.04
N LEU A 170 17.09 -7.31 -2.36
CA LEU A 170 16.50 -6.23 -3.16
C LEU A 170 15.07 -5.94 -2.74
N TYR A 171 14.26 -6.98 -2.54
CA TYR A 171 12.87 -6.86 -2.09
C TYR A 171 12.77 -6.16 -0.73
N GLU A 172 13.60 -6.56 0.23
CA GLU A 172 13.66 -5.95 1.57
C GLU A 172 14.06 -4.46 1.48
N LYS A 173 15.06 -4.13 0.66
CA LYS A 173 15.48 -2.74 0.43
C LYS A 173 14.37 -1.88 -0.17
N ILE A 174 13.66 -2.39 -1.18
CA ILE A 174 12.50 -1.71 -1.79
C ILE A 174 11.40 -1.50 -0.73
N HIS A 175 11.14 -2.50 0.11
CA HIS A 175 10.14 -2.40 1.16
C HIS A 175 10.50 -1.33 2.20
N ILE A 176 11.75 -1.29 2.66
CA ILE A 176 12.24 -0.28 3.61
C ILE A 176 12.15 1.13 3.00
N ASN A 177 12.62 1.31 1.77
CA ASN A 177 12.55 2.59 1.07
C ASN A 177 11.11 3.07 0.89
N GLY A 178 10.17 2.15 0.61
CA GLY A 178 8.75 2.47 0.57
C GLY A 178 8.24 3.04 1.90
N ARG A 179 8.57 2.39 3.02
CA ARG A 179 8.17 2.88 4.36
C ARG A 179 8.77 4.25 4.70
N ILE A 180 10.00 4.51 4.26
CA ILE A 180 10.64 5.83 4.43
C ILE A 180 9.85 6.88 3.64
N ASN A 181 9.53 6.61 2.38
CA ASN A 181 8.76 7.53 1.54
C ASN A 181 7.37 7.82 2.13
N ASP A 182 6.67 6.79 2.62
CA ASP A 182 5.36 6.95 3.28
C ASP A 182 5.47 7.87 4.52
N ASN A 183 6.53 7.71 5.32
CA ASN A 183 6.79 8.56 6.48
C ASN A 183 7.05 10.03 6.08
N LEU A 184 7.87 10.25 5.05
CA LEU A 184 8.16 11.60 4.54
C LEU A 184 6.88 12.31 4.07
N VAL A 185 5.98 11.58 3.42
CA VAL A 185 4.67 12.09 3.01
C VAL A 185 3.83 12.50 4.21
N LEU A 186 3.78 11.68 5.27
CA LEU A 186 3.07 12.02 6.50
C LEU A 186 3.64 13.26 7.20
N GLN A 187 4.96 13.39 7.27
CA GLN A 187 5.63 14.57 7.83
C GLN A 187 5.28 15.84 7.04
N LYS A 188 5.28 15.76 5.70
CA LYS A 188 4.84 16.87 4.84
C LYS A 188 3.41 17.32 5.17
N TYR A 189 2.47 16.39 5.31
CA TYR A 189 1.09 16.71 5.70
C TYR A 189 0.98 17.32 7.09
N PHE A 190 1.76 16.81 8.05
CA PHE A 190 1.82 17.35 9.40
C PHE A 190 2.32 18.80 9.41
N CYS A 191 3.44 19.08 8.73
CA CYS A 191 3.97 20.43 8.57
C CYS A 191 2.94 21.38 7.94
N ARG A 192 2.28 20.96 6.85
CA ARG A 192 1.22 21.75 6.20
C ARG A 192 0.09 22.09 7.18
N ARG A 193 -0.37 21.13 7.98
CA ARG A 193 -1.43 21.36 8.98
C ARG A 193 -0.99 22.32 10.09
N ILE A 194 0.25 22.20 10.58
CA ILE A 194 0.80 23.13 11.57
C ILE A 194 0.88 24.53 10.99
N LEU A 195 1.44 24.68 9.80
CA LEU A 195 1.54 25.98 9.12
C LEU A 195 0.17 26.62 8.96
N CYS A 196 -0.85 25.90 8.45
CA CYS A 196 -2.20 26.44 8.34
C CYS A 196 -2.77 26.92 9.68
N ARG A 197 -2.55 26.17 10.77
CA ARG A 197 -3.01 26.57 12.11
C ARG A 197 -2.27 27.80 12.64
N LEU A 198 -0.94 27.85 12.45
CA LEU A 198 -0.13 29.00 12.84
C LEU A 198 -0.56 30.26 12.07
N PHE A 199 -0.74 30.16 10.75
CA PHE A 199 -1.26 31.27 9.95
C PHE A 199 -2.64 31.71 10.44
N HIS A 200 -3.59 30.79 10.66
CA HIS A 200 -4.91 31.15 11.17
C HIS A 200 -4.86 31.84 12.55
N ALA A 201 -4.02 31.37 13.47
CA ALA A 201 -3.83 31.99 14.78
C ALA A 201 -3.23 33.40 14.69
N VAL A 202 -2.21 33.59 13.84
CA VAL A 202 -1.59 34.90 13.58
C VAL A 202 -2.59 35.86 12.93
N PHE A 203 -3.35 35.42 11.92
CA PHE A 203 -4.35 36.27 11.28
C PHE A 203 -5.50 36.63 12.23
N SER A 204 -5.99 35.68 13.03
CA SER A 204 -7.07 35.93 13.99
C SER A 204 -6.64 36.89 15.12
N THR A 205 -5.40 36.78 15.58
CA THR A 205 -4.84 37.71 16.59
C THR A 205 -4.57 39.09 15.99
N CYS A 206 -4.02 39.19 14.77
CA CYS A 206 -3.87 40.47 14.05
C CYS A 206 -5.20 41.17 13.78
N PHE A 207 -6.27 40.43 13.44
CA PHE A 207 -7.60 41.01 13.20
C PHE A 207 -8.26 41.53 14.49
N PHE A 208 -7.97 40.91 15.63
CA PHE A 208 -8.40 41.40 16.94
C PHE A 208 -7.73 42.74 17.29
N PHE A 209 -6.45 42.92 16.89
CA PHE A 209 -5.72 44.17 17.08
C PHE A 209 -6.15 45.29 16.12
N THR A 210 -6.56 44.97 14.88
CA THR A 210 -7.09 46.00 13.95
C THR A 210 -8.50 46.46 14.33
N ARG A 211 -9.33 45.63 14.97
CA ARG A 211 -10.64 46.04 15.51
C ARG A 211 -10.57 46.95 16.74
N LEU A 212 -9.39 47.11 17.36
CA LEU A 212 -9.17 47.97 18.53
C LEU A 212 -8.95 49.46 18.20
N LYS A 213 -9.16 49.90 16.95
CA LYS A 213 -9.17 51.33 16.58
C LYS A 213 -10.31 51.67 15.61
N ILE A 214 -11.49 51.93 16.16
CA ILE A 214 -12.39 52.98 15.67
C ILE A 214 -12.86 53.74 16.90
N GLY A 215 -12.29 54.93 17.11
CA GLY A 215 -12.46 55.77 18.29
C GLY A 215 -11.21 56.64 18.48
N ASP A 216 -11.32 57.91 18.08
CA ASP A 216 -10.22 58.82 17.73
C ASP A 216 -9.18 59.15 18.84
N ALA A 217 -9.28 58.61 20.05
CA ALA A 217 -8.36 58.93 21.16
C ALA A 217 -7.18 57.96 21.34
N LYS A 218 -7.10 56.81 20.64
CA LYS A 218 -6.06 55.78 20.87
C LYS A 218 -4.94 55.74 19.82
N LYS A 219 -4.81 56.75 18.96
CA LYS A 219 -3.76 56.75 17.91
C LYS A 219 -2.35 56.80 18.49
N ILE A 220 -2.16 57.52 19.59
CA ILE A 220 -0.88 57.78 20.28
C ILE A 220 -0.36 56.55 21.04
N TYR A 221 -1.23 55.79 21.72
CA TYR A 221 -0.82 54.63 22.53
C TYR A 221 -0.26 53.46 21.70
N LEU A 222 -0.78 53.25 20.48
CA LEU A 222 -0.32 52.15 19.63
C LEU A 222 1.09 52.40 19.08
N VAL A 223 1.43 53.66 18.77
CA VAL A 223 2.76 54.06 18.27
C VAL A 223 3.81 53.92 19.37
N ASN A 224 3.47 54.30 20.61
CA ASN A 224 4.38 54.15 21.75
C ASN A 224 4.62 52.69 22.17
N TYR A 225 3.60 51.81 22.07
CA TYR A 225 3.76 50.39 22.39
C TYR A 225 4.63 49.63 21.38
N ILE A 226 4.52 49.96 20.08
CA ILE A 226 5.36 49.39 19.01
C ILE A 226 6.83 49.81 19.18
N ASN A 227 7.08 51.05 19.64
CA ASN A 227 8.43 51.53 19.93
C ASN A 227 9.06 50.90 21.19
N GLN A 228 8.25 50.47 22.17
CA GLN A 228 8.75 49.86 23.42
C GLN A 228 9.00 48.34 23.33
N ASN A 229 8.31 47.60 22.45
CA ASN A 229 8.43 46.14 22.34
C ASN A 229 9.10 45.71 21.02
N SER A 230 10.34 46.15 20.86
CA SER A 230 11.04 46.22 19.57
C SER A 230 11.48 44.89 18.96
N TYR A 231 11.52 43.78 19.70
CA TYR A 231 11.99 42.50 19.14
C TYR A 231 10.86 41.59 18.66
N LEU A 232 9.82 41.36 19.46
CA LEU A 232 8.75 40.42 19.11
C LEU A 232 7.88 40.97 17.97
N ILE A 233 7.60 42.27 17.97
CA ILE A 233 6.80 42.93 16.92
C ILE A 233 7.60 43.05 15.62
N LYS A 234 8.91 43.33 15.69
CA LYS A 234 9.78 43.27 14.51
C LYS A 234 9.94 41.84 13.99
N LEU A 235 10.01 40.82 14.86
CA LEU A 235 10.02 39.43 14.41
C LEU A 235 8.73 39.08 13.68
N VAL A 236 7.57 39.45 14.24
CA VAL A 236 6.26 39.18 13.63
C VAL A 236 6.08 39.97 12.33
N LEU A 237 6.51 41.23 12.27
CA LEU A 237 6.47 42.03 11.04
C LEU A 237 7.48 41.55 9.99
N CYS A 238 8.70 41.16 10.37
CA CYS A 238 9.66 40.54 9.46
C CYS A 238 9.14 39.18 8.96
N PHE A 239 8.50 38.38 9.81
CA PHE A 239 7.90 37.11 9.40
C PHE A 239 6.70 37.34 8.47
N LEU A 240 5.89 38.36 8.72
CA LEU A 240 4.80 38.79 7.84
C LEU A 240 5.33 39.36 6.52
N PHE A 241 6.42 40.12 6.51
CA PHE A 241 7.03 40.68 5.29
C PHE A 241 7.70 39.58 4.45
N PHE A 242 8.39 38.64 5.12
CA PHE A 242 8.95 37.45 4.46
C PHE A 242 7.84 36.57 3.91
N CYS A 243 6.78 36.31 4.68
CA CYS A 243 5.61 35.58 4.21
C CYS A 243 4.89 36.33 3.07
N PHE A 244 4.74 37.65 3.13
CA PHE A 244 4.14 38.41 2.01
C PHE A 244 4.98 38.32 0.75
N HIS A 245 6.32 38.40 0.85
CA HIS A 245 7.18 38.36 -0.33
C HIS A 245 7.33 36.96 -0.94
N THR A 246 7.36 35.91 -0.11
CA THR A 246 7.44 34.52 -0.59
C THR A 246 6.09 33.99 -1.08
N TYR A 247 4.97 34.49 -0.52
CA TYR A 247 3.64 34.04 -0.93
C TYR A 247 3.03 34.86 -2.06
N PHE A 248 3.53 36.06 -2.40
CA PHE A 248 2.96 36.82 -3.53
C PHE A 248 3.20 36.11 -4.88
N GLU A 249 4.34 35.44 -5.07
CA GLU A 249 4.58 34.66 -6.29
C GLU A 249 3.79 33.33 -6.30
N ILE A 250 3.63 32.69 -5.14
CA ILE A 250 2.86 31.44 -5.01
C ILE A 250 1.35 31.70 -5.14
N PHE A 251 0.86 32.88 -4.74
CA PHE A 251 -0.56 33.24 -4.87
C PHE A 251 -0.98 33.49 -6.34
N PHE A 252 -0.05 33.90 -7.22
CA PHE A 252 -0.35 34.11 -8.63
C PHE A 252 -0.31 32.80 -9.43
N GLU A 253 0.56 31.83 -9.09
CA GLU A 253 0.58 30.53 -9.78
C GLU A 253 -0.56 29.59 -9.39
N ILE A 254 -1.07 29.68 -8.15
CA ILE A 254 -2.18 28.81 -7.69
C ILE A 254 -3.54 29.25 -8.24
N TRP A 255 -3.66 30.49 -8.74
CA TRP A 255 -4.93 31.04 -9.28
C TRP A 255 -5.05 31.01 -10.81
N VAL A 256 -4.00 30.60 -11.54
CA VAL A 256 -4.00 30.56 -13.02
C VAL A 256 -4.10 29.14 -13.60
N LEU A 257 -4.10 28.09 -12.77
CA LEU A 257 -4.37 26.73 -13.26
C LEU A 257 -5.89 26.45 -13.22
N PRO A 258 -6.56 26.32 -14.38
CA PRO A 258 -7.96 25.93 -14.42
C PRO A 258 -8.12 24.51 -13.90
N PHE A 259 -9.14 24.30 -13.07
CA PHE A 259 -9.62 22.97 -12.71
C PHE A 259 -10.31 22.36 -13.94
N ASP A 260 -9.70 21.34 -14.53
CA ASP A 260 -10.35 20.26 -15.31
C ASP A 260 -9.91 18.91 -14.73
#